data_AF-A0A8T6MSX2-F1
#
_entry.id   AF-A0A8T6MSX2-F1
#
_cell.length_a   1.000
_cell.length_b   1.000
_cell.length_c   1.000
_cell.angle_alpha   90.00
_cell.angle_beta   90.00
_cell.angle_gamma   90.00
#
_symmetry.space_group_name_H-M   'P 1'
#
loop_
_entity.id
_entity.type
_entity.pdbx_description
1 polymer ?
#
loop_
_entity_poly.entity_id
_entity_poly.type
_entity_poly.pdbx_seq_one_letter_code
_entity_poly.pdbx_strand_id
1 'polypeptide(L)'
;MLVVIAFVSSFHFATAEVQIPFWVDEKIKFWANDKISSTDLDTALSWLADKNQIAIKSYEKQKISPSFKNYTKSWMNGKISDSEFFGKVYAELQSGSIQLTKSGYDKKSYKEHEYSGYSPLFRVFAYKKDFVMDNGIRAPKAMQFEKRSNQTEAYQKISSDGKDAVVIRPIFTASAYYEPGFYTFYRNECDSKCLTTTIKYGQPYGYSGSSNSMKVLRLLGYKEITDIDVDKNPEILSKYKKVIVLHNEYVTQKEFDAITKHPHVLYLHPNALYAKISVNYQNDSISLIRGHHYPTKEILNGFDWKFDNSKLEYDKTCANWKFTKIKNGKMLSCYPQNIIFSDYRLLKEIKDY
;
A
#
# COMPACT_ATOMS: atom_id res chain seq x y z
N MET A 1 54.53 -3.86 35.23
CA MET A 1 53.90 -3.91 33.90
C MET A 1 52.41 -4.15 34.10
N LEU A 2 51.61 -3.10 34.24
CA LEU A 2 50.17 -3.19 34.44
C LEU A 2 49.50 -3.35 33.08
N VAL A 3 48.82 -4.46 32.85
CA VAL A 3 47.98 -4.69 31.68
C VAL A 3 46.65 -3.97 31.91
N VAL A 4 46.45 -2.85 31.24
CA VAL A 4 45.15 -2.18 31.14
C VAL A 4 44.31 -2.95 30.13
N ILE A 5 43.40 -3.78 30.62
CA ILE A 5 42.37 -4.42 29.77
C ILE A 5 41.31 -3.36 29.50
N ALA A 6 41.38 -2.74 28.32
CA ALA A 6 40.33 -1.87 27.83
C ALA A 6 39.10 -2.73 27.48
N PHE A 7 38.08 -2.69 28.34
CA PHE A 7 36.75 -3.17 27.98
C PHE A 7 36.18 -2.22 26.93
N VAL A 8 36.24 -2.62 25.66
CA VAL A 8 35.46 -2.00 24.59
C VAL A 8 34.01 -2.40 24.84
N SER A 9 33.27 -1.55 25.55
CA SER A 9 31.81 -1.66 25.65
C SER A 9 31.23 -1.46 24.26
N SER A 10 30.90 -2.55 23.60
CA SER A 10 30.07 -2.54 22.41
C SER A 10 28.68 -2.11 22.84
N PHE A 11 28.40 -0.81 22.73
CA PHE A 11 27.06 -0.27 22.84
C PHE A 11 26.23 -0.83 21.67
N HIS A 12 25.63 -2.00 21.89
CA HIS A 12 24.45 -2.40 21.14
C HIS A 12 23.33 -1.46 21.61
N PHE A 13 23.16 -0.34 20.91
CA PHE A 13 21.88 0.34 20.93
C PHE A 13 20.88 -0.63 20.33
N ALA A 14 20.18 -1.38 21.18
CA ALA A 14 18.89 -1.96 20.84
C ALA A 14 17.93 -0.78 20.64
N THR A 15 18.04 -0.09 19.51
CA THR A 15 17.00 0.82 19.07
C THR A 15 15.76 -0.04 18.89
N ALA A 16 14.67 0.32 19.56
CA ALA A 16 13.37 -0.23 19.21
C ALA A 16 13.23 -0.07 17.69
N GLU A 17 13.11 -1.19 16.96
CA GLU A 17 13.08 -1.20 15.51
C GLU A 17 12.00 -0.21 15.08
N VAL A 18 12.41 0.93 14.52
CA VAL A 18 11.47 1.97 14.11
C VAL A 18 10.59 1.32 13.06
N GLN A 19 9.31 1.14 13.36
CA GLN A 19 8.39 0.53 12.41
C GLN A 19 8.28 1.44 11.19
N ILE A 20 8.79 0.98 10.05
CA ILE A 20 8.88 1.82 8.85
C ILE A 20 7.47 2.05 8.30
N PRO A 21 7.04 3.31 8.10
CA PRO A 21 5.74 3.61 7.55
C PRO A 21 5.65 3.11 6.11
N PHE A 22 4.47 2.59 5.77
CA PHE A 22 4.17 2.06 4.45
C PHE A 22 4.61 2.98 3.30
N TRP A 23 4.38 4.29 3.41
CA TRP A 23 4.73 5.24 2.35
C TRP A 23 6.25 5.39 2.13
N VAL A 24 7.08 5.19 3.16
CA VAL A 24 8.55 5.26 3.06
C VAL A 24 9.04 4.09 2.21
N ASP A 25 8.58 2.89 2.55
CA ASP A 25 8.91 1.66 1.83
C ASP A 25 8.51 1.74 0.37
N GLU A 26 7.29 2.19 0.12
CA GLU A 26 6.73 2.32 -1.22
C GLU A 26 7.57 3.24 -2.10
N LYS A 27 7.99 4.39 -1.56
CA LYS A 27 8.85 5.31 -2.31
C LYS A 27 10.20 4.67 -2.64
N ILE A 28 10.81 3.98 -1.69
CA ILE A 28 12.08 3.26 -1.91
C ILE A 28 11.92 2.19 -2.99
N LYS A 29 10.87 1.35 -2.90
CA LYS A 29 10.60 0.27 -3.86
C LYS A 29 10.33 0.82 -5.27
N PHE A 30 9.52 1.86 -5.41
CA PHE A 30 9.23 2.44 -6.73
C PHE A 30 10.42 3.15 -7.35
N TRP A 31 11.22 3.85 -6.54
CA TRP A 31 12.42 4.48 -7.06
C TRP A 31 13.43 3.44 -7.57
N ALA A 32 13.59 2.32 -6.87
CA ALA A 32 14.47 1.24 -7.30
C ALA A 32 14.04 0.55 -8.62
N ASN A 33 12.80 0.75 -9.03
CA ASN A 33 12.23 0.28 -10.30
C ASN A 33 11.99 1.42 -11.30
N ASP A 34 12.61 2.59 -11.09
CA ASP A 34 12.55 3.73 -12.01
C ASP A 34 11.13 4.27 -12.23
N LYS A 35 10.26 4.13 -11.22
CA LYS A 35 8.84 4.53 -11.30
C LYS A 35 8.50 5.87 -10.65
N ILE A 36 9.41 6.44 -9.87
CA ILE A 36 9.25 7.78 -9.26
C ILE A 36 10.56 8.55 -9.29
N SER A 37 10.47 9.85 -9.01
CA SER A 37 11.61 10.76 -9.04
C SER A 37 12.59 10.53 -7.89
N SER A 38 13.85 10.96 -8.06
CA SER A 38 14.82 11.02 -6.98
C SER A 38 14.40 11.93 -5.81
N THR A 39 13.62 12.98 -6.07
CA THR A 39 13.08 13.87 -5.02
C THR A 39 12.11 13.14 -4.08
N ASP A 40 11.35 12.18 -4.61
CA ASP A 40 10.48 11.33 -3.80
C ASP A 40 11.28 10.43 -2.88
N LEU A 41 12.35 9.80 -3.40
CA LEU A 41 13.26 9.01 -2.58
C LEU A 41 13.93 9.87 -1.50
N ASP A 42 14.40 11.07 -1.85
CA ASP A 42 15.04 12.00 -0.88
C ASP A 42 14.09 12.31 0.28
N THR A 43 12.79 12.44 0.01
CA THR A 43 11.78 12.67 1.08
C THR A 43 11.67 11.47 2.03
N ALA A 44 11.68 10.25 1.50
CA ALA A 44 11.65 9.02 2.31
C ALA A 44 12.93 8.84 3.14
N LEU A 45 14.09 9.03 2.52
CA LEU A 45 15.40 8.95 3.19
C LEU A 45 15.60 10.06 4.23
N SER A 46 15.10 11.27 3.97
CA SER A 46 15.12 12.38 4.94
C SER A 46 14.29 12.06 6.19
N TRP A 47 13.11 11.43 6.00
CA TRP A 47 12.29 10.98 7.13
C TRP A 47 13.01 9.90 7.95
N LEU A 48 13.63 8.92 7.28
CA LEU A 48 14.41 7.85 7.92
C LEU A 48 15.54 8.40 8.79
N ALA A 49 16.29 9.36 8.25
CA ALA A 49 17.37 10.01 8.97
C ALA A 49 16.88 10.82 10.18
N ASP A 50 15.82 11.63 10.06
CA ASP A 50 15.29 12.41 11.20
C ASP A 50 14.78 11.49 12.32
N LYS A 51 14.10 10.38 11.97
CA LYS A 51 13.61 9.41 12.96
C LYS A 51 14.73 8.64 13.66
N ASN A 52 15.87 8.47 13.00
CA ASN A 52 17.06 7.84 13.56
C ASN A 52 18.10 8.86 14.06
N GLN A 53 17.74 10.15 14.14
CA GLN A 53 18.60 11.24 14.62
C GLN A 53 19.93 11.33 13.85
N ILE A 54 19.92 10.95 12.57
CA ILE A 54 21.07 11.06 11.67
C ILE A 54 21.11 12.49 11.11
N ALA A 55 22.21 13.20 11.39
CA ALA A 55 22.42 14.53 10.83
C ALA A 55 22.74 14.45 9.34
N ILE A 56 21.86 15.00 8.49
CA ILE A 56 22.06 15.06 7.04
C ILE A 56 22.49 16.46 6.64
N LYS A 57 23.46 16.56 5.72
CA LYS A 57 23.77 17.79 5.00
C LYS A 57 22.94 17.84 3.72
N SER A 58 22.48 19.02 3.33
CA SER A 58 21.86 19.21 2.00
C SER A 58 22.95 19.38 0.96
N TYR A 59 22.87 18.63 -0.13
CA TYR A 59 23.81 18.70 -1.25
C TYR A 59 23.13 19.33 -2.48
N GLU A 60 23.93 19.89 -3.39
CA GLU A 60 23.41 20.43 -4.66
C GLU A 60 22.90 19.32 -5.59
N LYS A 61 23.54 18.14 -5.54
CA LYS A 61 23.20 16.98 -6.36
C LYS A 61 23.05 15.75 -5.50
N GLN A 62 22.05 14.93 -5.83
CA GLN A 62 21.84 13.65 -5.19
C GLN A 62 22.98 12.72 -5.58
N LYS A 63 23.58 12.02 -4.61
CA LYS A 63 24.54 10.96 -4.86
C LYS A 63 24.09 9.70 -4.13
N ILE A 64 23.64 8.72 -4.91
CA ILE A 64 23.28 7.39 -4.43
C ILE A 64 23.99 6.38 -5.31
N SER A 65 24.69 5.43 -4.69
CA SER A 65 25.40 4.39 -5.43
C SER A 65 24.42 3.51 -6.22
N PRO A 66 24.78 3.04 -7.43
CA PRO A 66 24.01 2.02 -8.14
C PRO A 66 23.77 0.75 -7.30
N SER A 67 24.66 0.46 -6.34
CA SER A 67 24.48 -0.65 -5.38
C SER A 67 23.18 -0.54 -4.58
N PHE A 68 22.70 0.68 -4.30
CA PHE A 68 21.43 0.94 -3.60
C PHE A 68 20.25 0.25 -4.29
N LYS A 69 20.15 0.41 -5.61
CA LYS A 69 19.09 -0.26 -6.39
C LYS A 69 19.21 -1.78 -6.30
N ASN A 70 20.42 -2.32 -6.35
CA ASN A 70 20.65 -3.77 -6.34
C ASN A 70 20.25 -4.41 -5.00
N TYR A 71 20.65 -3.82 -3.87
CA TYR A 71 20.25 -4.37 -2.57
C TYR A 71 18.79 -4.04 -2.24
N THR A 72 18.22 -2.94 -2.73
CA THR A 72 16.77 -2.67 -2.65
C THR A 72 15.97 -3.77 -3.39
N LYS A 73 16.40 -4.16 -4.60
CA LYS A 73 15.81 -5.29 -5.32
C LYS A 73 15.98 -6.61 -4.58
N SER A 74 17.09 -6.80 -3.87
CA SER A 74 17.29 -7.99 -3.04
C SER A 74 16.32 -8.02 -1.85
N TRP A 75 16.10 -6.88 -1.20
CA TRP A 75 15.12 -6.69 -0.12
C TRP A 75 13.69 -6.96 -0.62
N MET A 76 13.30 -6.36 -1.75
CA MET A 76 11.99 -6.57 -2.36
C MET A 76 11.69 -8.04 -2.68
N ASN A 77 12.72 -8.82 -3.01
CA ASN A 77 12.61 -10.25 -3.30
C ASN A 77 12.73 -11.14 -2.06
N GLY A 78 12.80 -10.56 -0.86
CA GLY A 78 12.94 -11.28 0.41
C GLY A 78 14.29 -11.97 0.59
N LYS A 79 15.33 -11.56 -0.16
CA LYS A 79 16.69 -12.12 -0.03
C LYS A 79 17.45 -11.56 1.18
N ILE A 80 17.06 -10.37 1.63
CA ILE A 80 17.59 -9.72 2.84
C ILE A 80 16.42 -9.23 3.68
N SER A 81 16.59 -9.24 5.00
CA SER A 81 15.55 -8.81 5.96
C SER A 81 15.37 -7.30 5.98
N ASP A 82 14.25 -6.82 6.54
CA ASP A 82 14.03 -5.39 6.79
C ASP A 82 15.16 -4.80 7.63
N SER A 83 15.55 -5.49 8.72
CA SER A 83 16.63 -5.08 9.61
C SER A 83 17.97 -4.93 8.87
N GLU A 84 18.30 -5.90 8.02
CA GLU A 84 19.52 -5.85 7.21
C GLU A 84 19.48 -4.71 6.18
N PHE A 85 18.35 -4.52 5.50
CA PHE A 85 18.18 -3.48 4.50
C PHE A 85 18.30 -2.09 5.13
N PHE A 86 17.50 -1.79 6.16
CA PHE A 86 17.49 -0.48 6.80
C PHE A 86 18.79 -0.20 7.56
N GLY A 87 19.42 -1.23 8.15
CA GLY A 87 20.76 -1.10 8.74
C GLY A 87 21.81 -0.57 7.74
N LYS A 88 21.80 -1.09 6.50
CA LYS A 88 22.67 -0.58 5.42
C LYS A 88 22.32 0.85 5.03
N VAL A 89 21.03 1.16 4.87
CA VAL A 89 20.57 2.53 4.54
C VAL A 89 21.04 3.53 5.59
N TYR A 90 20.92 3.21 6.89
CA TYR A 90 21.38 4.07 7.97
C TYR A 90 22.89 4.28 7.95
N ALA A 91 23.67 3.22 7.74
CA ALA A 91 25.13 3.31 7.63
C ALA A 91 25.58 4.16 6.42
N GLU A 92 24.91 4.05 5.29
CA GLU A 92 25.21 4.85 4.10
C GLU A 92 24.81 6.33 4.26
N LEU A 93 23.71 6.62 4.97
CA LEU A 93 23.33 7.98 5.35
C LEU A 93 24.34 8.60 6.32
N GLN A 94 24.77 7.86 7.34
CA GLN A 94 25.74 8.32 8.34
C GLN A 94 27.13 8.59 7.75
N SER A 95 27.59 7.71 6.86
CA SER A 95 28.90 7.86 6.21
C SER A 95 28.92 8.91 5.10
N GLY A 96 27.76 9.45 4.70
CA GLY A 96 27.62 10.37 3.56
C GLY A 96 27.79 9.69 2.20
N SER A 97 27.71 8.36 2.14
CA SER A 97 27.67 7.58 0.89
C SER A 97 26.36 7.80 0.14
N ILE A 98 25.26 8.02 0.88
CA ILE A 98 24.01 8.60 0.38
C ILE A 98 24.04 10.10 0.67
N GLN A 99 23.97 10.91 -0.39
CA GLN A 99 23.88 12.37 -0.32
C GLN A 99 22.52 12.80 -0.85
N LEU A 100 21.72 13.43 0.00
CA LEU A 100 20.37 13.88 -0.32
C LEU A 100 20.40 15.35 -0.76
N THR A 101 19.54 15.70 -1.71
CA THR A 101 19.27 17.10 -2.03
C THR A 101 18.21 17.69 -1.11
N LYS A 102 17.92 18.97 -1.27
CA LYS A 102 16.78 19.60 -0.60
C LYS A 102 15.49 18.89 -1.03
N SER A 103 14.90 18.16 -0.09
CA SER A 103 13.67 17.40 -0.30
C SER A 103 12.43 18.19 0.13
N GLY A 104 11.24 17.63 -0.12
CA GLY A 104 9.98 18.12 0.45
C GLY A 104 9.77 17.71 1.91
N TYR A 105 10.79 17.15 2.57
CA TYR A 105 10.71 16.76 3.97
C TYR A 105 10.91 17.97 4.88
N ASP A 106 9.92 18.25 5.72
CA ASP A 106 10.07 19.16 6.85
C ASP A 106 9.47 18.55 8.12
N LYS A 107 10.26 18.56 9.20
CA LYS A 107 9.89 17.92 10.48
C LYS A 107 8.54 18.39 11.04
N LYS A 108 8.13 19.64 10.76
CA LYS A 108 6.88 20.22 11.27
C LYS A 108 5.65 19.60 10.59
N SER A 109 5.73 19.36 9.27
CA SER A 109 4.69 18.69 8.48
C SER A 109 4.51 17.23 8.83
N TYR A 110 5.60 16.56 9.23
CA TYR A 110 5.60 15.15 9.66
C TYR A 110 5.41 14.96 11.17
N LYS A 111 5.02 16.01 11.90
CA LYS A 111 4.57 15.86 13.28
C LYS A 111 3.29 15.01 13.32
N GLU A 112 3.29 14.03 14.21
CA GLU A 112 2.18 13.08 14.36
C GLU A 112 1.06 13.66 15.23
N HIS A 113 -0.17 13.37 14.84
CA HIS A 113 -1.37 13.54 15.65
C HIS A 113 -1.99 12.16 15.86
N GLU A 114 -2.02 11.70 17.11
CA GLU A 114 -2.49 10.37 17.49
C GLU A 114 -3.99 10.37 17.79
N TYR A 115 -4.68 9.32 17.32
CA TYR A 115 -6.09 9.03 17.55
C TYR A 115 -6.23 7.94 18.61
N SER A 116 -5.98 8.32 19.86
CA SER A 116 -6.08 7.39 20.99
C SER A 116 -7.49 6.79 21.09
N GLY A 117 -7.58 5.47 21.31
CA GLY A 117 -8.85 4.76 21.47
C GLY A 117 -9.57 4.35 20.18
N TYR A 118 -9.15 4.83 19.01
CA TYR A 118 -9.79 4.47 17.72
C TYR A 118 -9.57 3.00 17.33
N SER A 119 -8.56 2.35 17.91
CA SER A 119 -8.32 0.93 17.71
C SER A 119 -7.76 0.29 18.97
N PRO A 120 -8.33 -0.86 19.40
CA PRO A 120 -7.74 -1.67 20.44
C PRO A 120 -6.49 -2.43 19.94
N LEU A 121 -6.36 -2.62 18.62
CA LEU A 121 -5.30 -3.43 18.01
C LEU A 121 -4.11 -2.62 17.54
N PHE A 122 -4.31 -1.40 17.06
CA PHE A 122 -3.25 -0.59 16.44
C PHE A 122 -3.19 0.80 17.08
N ARG A 123 -1.98 1.37 17.14
CA ARG A 123 -1.80 2.81 17.31
C ARG A 123 -2.18 3.45 15.99
N VAL A 124 -3.01 4.49 16.04
CA VAL A 124 -3.58 5.15 14.88
C VAL A 124 -3.17 6.61 14.92
N PHE A 125 -2.58 7.12 13.84
CA PHE A 125 -2.11 8.52 13.78
C PHE A 125 -2.16 9.07 12.36
N ALA A 126 -2.03 10.38 12.21
CA ALA A 126 -1.82 11.04 10.92
C ALA A 126 -0.73 12.10 11.03
N TYR A 127 -0.04 12.40 9.95
CA TYR A 127 0.91 13.52 9.93
C TYR A 127 0.16 14.84 9.74
N LYS A 128 0.70 15.93 10.31
CA LYS A 128 0.11 17.28 10.22
C LYS A 128 -0.20 17.70 8.77
N LYS A 129 0.67 17.35 7.82
CA LYS A 129 0.49 17.64 6.38
C LYS A 129 -0.69 16.91 5.72
N ASP A 130 -1.17 15.83 6.34
CA ASP A 130 -2.19 14.96 5.75
C ASP A 130 -3.61 15.39 6.14
N PHE A 131 -3.76 16.51 6.85
CA PHE A 131 -5.07 17.04 7.21
C PHE A 131 -5.61 17.97 6.14
N VAL A 132 -6.87 17.76 5.77
CA VAL A 132 -7.62 18.62 4.87
C VAL A 132 -8.88 19.12 5.57
N MET A 133 -9.41 20.25 5.10
CA MET A 133 -10.74 20.70 5.48
C MET A 133 -11.75 20.06 4.53
N ASP A 134 -12.65 19.25 5.07
CA ASP A 134 -13.76 18.63 4.34
C ASP A 134 -15.07 19.07 5.00
N ASN A 135 -15.87 19.87 4.30
CA ASN A 135 -17.12 20.46 4.81
C ASN A 135 -16.97 21.15 6.18
N GLY A 136 -15.88 21.88 6.39
CA GLY A 136 -15.59 22.57 7.66
C GLY A 136 -15.05 21.66 8.77
N ILE A 137 -14.96 20.35 8.54
CA ILE A 137 -14.37 19.37 9.46
C ILE A 137 -12.93 19.12 9.04
N ARG A 138 -12.00 19.23 9.99
CA ARG A 138 -10.59 18.90 9.76
C ARG A 138 -10.40 17.39 9.84
N ALA A 139 -10.20 16.74 8.70
CA ALA A 139 -10.10 15.28 8.60
C ALA A 139 -8.73 14.83 8.06
N PRO A 140 -8.18 13.69 8.54
CA PRO A 140 -6.97 13.12 8.00
C PRO A 140 -7.25 12.41 6.67
N LYS A 141 -6.57 12.82 5.60
CA LYS A 141 -6.61 12.17 4.29
C LYS A 141 -5.82 10.86 4.25
N ALA A 142 -4.82 10.72 5.12
CA ALA A 142 -3.95 9.55 5.16
C ALA A 142 -3.62 9.11 6.60
N MET A 143 -4.33 8.09 7.07
CA MET A 143 -4.09 7.45 8.36
C MET A 143 -2.88 6.51 8.31
N GLN A 144 -2.14 6.45 9.40
CA GLN A 144 -0.99 5.58 9.62
C GLN A 144 -1.27 4.66 10.81
N PHE A 145 -0.62 3.49 10.81
CA PHE A 145 -0.87 2.45 11.79
C PHE A 145 0.45 1.86 12.29
N GLU A 146 0.49 1.57 13.58
CA GLU A 146 1.59 0.86 14.24
C GLU A 146 1.03 -0.25 15.12
N LYS A 147 1.78 -1.36 15.26
CA LYS A 147 1.37 -2.41 16.19
C LYS A 147 1.50 -1.89 17.62
N ARG A 148 0.49 -2.16 18.45
CA ARG A 148 0.57 -1.97 19.90
C ARG A 148 1.35 -3.12 20.53
N SER A 149 2.41 -2.81 21.27
CA SER A 149 3.26 -3.81 21.91
C SER A 149 2.53 -4.72 22.90
N ASN A 150 1.39 -4.28 23.45
CA ASN A 150 0.57 -5.05 24.39
C ASN A 150 -0.45 -6.00 23.73
N GLN A 151 -0.43 -6.16 22.40
CA GLN A 151 -1.39 -7.00 21.64
C GLN A 151 -0.77 -8.29 21.08
N THR A 152 0.31 -8.79 21.69
CA THR A 152 1.09 -9.95 21.20
C THR A 152 0.23 -11.18 20.91
N GLU A 153 -0.65 -11.58 21.84
CA GLU A 153 -1.54 -12.74 21.66
C GLU A 153 -2.53 -12.55 20.51
N ALA A 154 -3.07 -11.34 20.36
CA ALA A 154 -3.96 -11.02 19.26
C ALA A 154 -3.22 -11.17 17.92
N TYR A 155 -1.99 -10.65 17.82
CA TYR A 155 -1.19 -10.75 16.61
C TYR A 155 -0.82 -12.17 16.22
N GLN A 156 -0.53 -13.06 17.17
CA GLN A 156 -0.32 -14.48 16.86
C GLN A 156 -1.54 -15.09 16.15
N LYS A 157 -2.75 -14.67 16.54
CA LYS A 157 -4.02 -15.19 16.02
C LYS A 157 -4.51 -14.52 14.73
N ILE A 158 -3.93 -13.39 14.30
CA ILE A 158 -4.39 -12.65 13.09
C ILE A 158 -3.28 -12.36 12.06
N SER A 159 -2.01 -12.56 12.41
CA SER A 159 -0.88 -12.35 11.47
C SER A 159 -0.70 -13.53 10.52
N SER A 160 -0.24 -13.25 9.31
CA SER A 160 0.20 -14.22 8.31
C SER A 160 1.71 -14.47 8.43
N ASP A 161 2.17 -15.64 8.01
CA ASP A 161 3.59 -15.93 7.81
C ASP A 161 4.13 -15.47 6.45
N GLY A 162 3.24 -14.92 5.61
CA GLY A 162 3.55 -14.35 4.30
C GLY A 162 3.81 -15.37 3.18
N LYS A 163 3.68 -16.68 3.44
CA LYS A 163 4.02 -17.73 2.47
C LYS A 163 2.84 -18.16 1.61
N ASP A 164 1.68 -18.34 2.24
CA ASP A 164 0.53 -18.98 1.60
C ASP A 164 -0.50 -17.99 1.04
N ALA A 165 -0.45 -16.73 1.45
CA ALA A 165 -1.43 -15.71 1.06
C ALA A 165 -0.77 -14.49 0.43
N VAL A 166 -1.40 -13.96 -0.60
CA VAL A 166 -0.98 -12.70 -1.25
C VAL A 166 -2.13 -11.71 -1.32
N VAL A 167 -1.83 -10.43 -1.11
CA VAL A 167 -2.74 -9.30 -1.30
C VAL A 167 -2.44 -8.65 -2.64
N ILE A 168 -3.46 -8.49 -3.50
CA ILE A 168 -3.34 -7.74 -4.76
C ILE A 168 -3.63 -6.27 -4.47
N ARG A 169 -2.65 -5.42 -4.77
CA ARG A 169 -2.74 -3.98 -4.57
C ARG A 169 -3.34 -3.28 -5.79
N PRO A 170 -4.33 -2.38 -5.64
CA PRO A 170 -5.06 -1.80 -6.76
C PRO A 170 -4.44 -0.48 -7.30
N ILE A 171 -3.29 -0.56 -7.98
CA ILE A 171 -2.63 0.63 -8.59
C ILE A 171 -3.48 1.21 -9.72
N PHE A 172 -4.07 0.37 -10.57
CA PHE A 172 -4.89 0.84 -11.69
C PHE A 172 -6.11 1.59 -11.20
N THR A 173 -6.77 1.08 -10.15
CA THR A 173 -7.89 1.79 -9.54
C THR A 173 -7.43 3.09 -8.91
N ALA A 174 -6.37 3.10 -8.11
CA ALA A 174 -5.83 4.34 -7.54
C ALA A 174 -5.47 5.38 -8.62
N SER A 175 -5.00 4.92 -9.80
CA SER A 175 -4.67 5.78 -10.94
C SER A 175 -5.93 6.33 -11.63
N ALA A 176 -6.96 5.51 -11.81
CA ALA A 176 -8.24 5.89 -12.41
C ALA A 176 -8.98 6.98 -11.60
N TYR A 177 -8.84 6.95 -10.26
CA TYR A 177 -9.38 7.96 -9.35
C TYR A 177 -8.52 9.22 -9.22
N TYR A 178 -7.29 9.22 -9.75
CA TYR A 178 -6.44 10.40 -9.66
C TYR A 178 -6.94 11.46 -10.63
N GLU A 179 -7.09 12.70 -10.16
CA GLU A 179 -7.69 13.79 -10.92
C GLU A 179 -6.63 14.54 -11.76
N PRO A 180 -6.88 14.85 -13.04
CA PRO A 180 -8.02 14.37 -13.83
C PRO A 180 -7.91 12.88 -14.19
N GLY A 181 -9.04 12.17 -14.11
CA GLY A 181 -9.14 10.72 -14.31
C GLY A 181 -10.57 10.30 -14.68
N PHE A 182 -10.89 9.02 -14.49
CA PHE A 182 -12.15 8.44 -15.01
C PHE A 182 -13.38 9.09 -14.36
N TYR A 183 -13.32 9.40 -13.06
CA TYR A 183 -14.42 10.06 -12.37
C TYR A 183 -14.61 11.53 -12.78
N THR A 184 -13.60 12.20 -13.34
CA THR A 184 -13.79 13.52 -13.96
C THR A 184 -14.73 13.43 -15.16
N PHE A 185 -14.63 12.35 -15.96
CA PHE A 185 -15.56 12.08 -17.05
C PHE A 185 -16.97 11.81 -16.52
N TYR A 186 -17.12 10.96 -15.50
CA TYR A 186 -18.45 10.64 -14.94
C TYR A 186 -19.13 11.82 -14.22
N ARG A 187 -18.38 12.81 -13.75
CA ARG A 187 -18.93 14.08 -13.24
C ARG A 187 -19.27 15.09 -14.36
N ASN A 188 -19.08 14.74 -15.63
CA ASN A 188 -19.24 15.61 -16.79
C ASN A 188 -18.30 16.83 -16.78
N GLU A 189 -17.15 16.73 -16.11
CA GLU A 189 -16.12 17.78 -16.03
C GLU A 189 -15.03 17.59 -17.10
N CYS A 190 -15.08 16.50 -17.86
CA CYS A 190 -14.13 16.18 -18.92
C CYS A 190 -14.76 15.29 -19.98
N ASP A 191 -14.30 15.42 -21.23
CA ASP A 191 -14.66 14.51 -22.32
C ASP A 191 -13.96 13.14 -22.20
N SER A 192 -14.15 12.28 -23.19
CA SER A 192 -13.60 10.92 -23.23
C SER A 192 -12.08 10.83 -23.08
N LYS A 193 -11.32 11.93 -23.24
CA LYS A 193 -9.87 11.95 -22.98
C LYS A 193 -9.54 11.55 -21.54
N CYS A 194 -10.41 11.86 -20.57
CA CYS A 194 -10.21 11.49 -19.18
C CYS A 194 -10.44 10.01 -18.91
N LEU A 195 -10.98 9.25 -19.87
CA LEU A 195 -11.01 7.79 -19.84
C LEU A 195 -9.65 7.16 -20.21
N THR A 196 -8.62 7.96 -20.41
CA THR A 196 -7.22 7.52 -20.46
C THR A 196 -6.38 8.36 -19.50
N THR A 197 -5.64 7.71 -18.60
CA THR A 197 -4.80 8.40 -17.60
C THR A 197 -3.47 7.68 -17.36
N THR A 198 -2.49 8.39 -16.79
CA THR A 198 -1.17 7.84 -16.45
C THR A 198 -1.24 7.06 -15.14
N ILE A 199 -0.57 5.92 -15.09
CA ILE A 199 -0.37 5.11 -13.89
C ILE A 199 0.37 5.93 -12.82
N LYS A 200 -0.20 6.00 -11.62
CA LYS A 200 0.31 6.76 -10.49
C LYS A 200 0.98 5.85 -9.46
N TYR A 201 2.20 5.41 -9.74
CA TYR A 201 2.95 4.49 -8.89
C TYR A 201 3.19 5.00 -7.46
N GLY A 202 3.59 6.26 -7.30
CA GLY A 202 3.99 6.84 -6.02
C GLY A 202 2.92 7.61 -5.26
N GLN A 203 1.68 7.63 -5.75
CA GLN A 203 0.61 8.43 -5.12
C GLN A 203 -0.07 7.65 -3.99
N PRO A 204 -0.47 8.33 -2.89
CA PRO A 204 -1.23 7.70 -1.85
C PRO A 204 -2.53 7.12 -2.42
N TYR A 205 -2.72 5.81 -2.25
CA TYR A 205 -3.90 5.08 -2.74
C TYR A 205 -5.23 5.64 -2.20
N GLY A 206 -5.17 6.36 -1.07
CA GLY A 206 -6.33 6.97 -0.45
C GLY A 206 -7.41 5.96 -0.07
N TYR A 207 -8.63 6.45 0.12
CA TYR A 207 -9.78 5.62 0.43
C TYR A 207 -10.07 4.65 -0.72
N SER A 208 -10.18 5.16 -1.96
CA SER A 208 -10.51 4.38 -3.16
C SER A 208 -9.51 3.28 -3.51
N GLY A 209 -8.23 3.44 -3.19
CA GLY A 209 -7.21 2.41 -3.38
C GLY A 209 -6.95 1.55 -2.15
N SER A 210 -7.90 1.45 -1.21
CA SER A 210 -7.85 0.56 -0.05
C SER A 210 -6.69 0.81 0.93
N SER A 211 -6.23 2.05 1.09
CA SER A 211 -4.99 2.37 1.81
C SER A 211 -4.88 1.79 3.22
N ASN A 212 -5.96 1.83 4.02
CA ASN A 212 -5.94 1.31 5.38
C ASN A 212 -5.80 -0.21 5.41
N SER A 213 -6.55 -0.92 4.56
CA SER A 213 -6.43 -2.38 4.41
C SER A 213 -5.02 -2.78 4.01
N MET A 214 -4.40 -2.07 3.07
CA MET A 214 -3.04 -2.40 2.65
C MET A 214 -2.04 -2.23 3.80
N LYS A 215 -2.11 -1.09 4.51
CA LYS A 215 -1.24 -0.84 5.67
C LYS A 215 -1.42 -1.91 6.74
N VAL A 216 -2.66 -2.19 7.17
CA VAL A 216 -2.93 -3.15 8.23
C VAL A 216 -2.50 -4.56 7.86
N LEU A 217 -2.87 -5.06 6.68
CA LEU A 217 -2.50 -6.40 6.24
C LEU A 217 -0.98 -6.54 6.13
N ARG A 218 -0.28 -5.51 5.65
CA ARG A 218 1.17 -5.50 5.66
C ARG A 218 1.75 -5.61 7.07
N LEU A 219 1.23 -4.86 8.05
CA LEU A 219 1.67 -4.98 9.44
C LEU A 219 1.47 -6.39 9.97
N LEU A 220 0.39 -7.04 9.55
CA LEU A 220 0.08 -8.42 9.91
C LEU A 220 0.89 -9.46 9.10
N GLY A 221 1.89 -9.06 8.34
CA GLY A 221 2.82 -9.99 7.66
C GLY A 221 2.27 -10.58 6.35
N TYR A 222 1.19 -10.04 5.80
CA TYR A 222 0.71 -10.47 4.49
C TYR A 222 1.64 -9.95 3.39
N LYS A 223 2.01 -10.84 2.47
CA LYS A 223 2.76 -10.47 1.27
C LYS A 223 1.86 -9.72 0.30
N GLU A 224 2.43 -8.73 -0.37
CA GLU A 224 1.74 -7.92 -1.38
C GLU A 224 2.36 -8.13 -2.76
N ILE A 225 1.51 -8.09 -3.78
CA ILE A 225 1.87 -7.88 -5.19
C ILE A 225 0.97 -6.78 -5.76
N THR A 226 1.33 -6.21 -6.89
CA THR A 226 0.52 -5.19 -7.56
C THR A 226 -0.39 -5.84 -8.61
N ASP A 227 -1.50 -5.19 -8.94
CA ASP A 227 -2.31 -5.51 -10.14
C ASP A 227 -1.47 -5.48 -11.44
N ILE A 228 -0.47 -4.61 -11.52
CA ILE A 228 0.53 -4.60 -12.61
C ILE A 228 1.31 -5.92 -12.68
N ASP A 229 1.73 -6.48 -11.55
CA ASP A 229 2.44 -7.77 -11.51
C ASP A 229 1.55 -8.91 -12.01
N VAL A 230 0.25 -8.86 -11.67
CA VAL A 230 -0.74 -9.84 -12.12
C VAL A 230 -1.04 -9.68 -13.61
N ASP A 231 -1.20 -8.46 -14.13
CA ASP A 231 -1.43 -8.24 -15.57
C ASP A 231 -0.23 -8.70 -16.41
N LYS A 232 1.00 -8.41 -15.96
CA LYS A 232 2.23 -8.82 -16.64
C LYS A 232 2.49 -10.32 -16.54
N ASN A 233 2.15 -10.94 -15.41
CA ASN A 233 2.37 -12.35 -15.16
C ASN A 233 1.20 -12.99 -14.36
N PRO A 234 0.07 -13.30 -15.01
CA PRO A 234 -1.11 -13.87 -14.37
C PRO A 234 -0.84 -15.12 -13.53
N GLU A 235 0.09 -15.96 -13.97
CA GLU A 235 0.47 -17.21 -13.32
C GLU A 235 1.16 -17.00 -11.97
N ILE A 236 1.55 -15.76 -11.62
CA ILE A 236 2.10 -15.46 -10.29
C ILE A 236 1.13 -15.83 -9.16
N LEU A 237 -0.18 -15.77 -9.40
CA LEU A 237 -1.19 -16.10 -8.40
C LEU A 237 -1.17 -17.58 -8.03
N SER A 238 -0.77 -18.47 -8.95
CA SER A 238 -0.69 -19.92 -8.70
C SER A 238 0.34 -20.32 -7.62
N LYS A 239 1.25 -19.40 -7.27
CA LYS A 239 2.26 -19.60 -6.23
C LYS A 239 1.70 -19.51 -4.82
N TYR A 240 0.47 -19.02 -4.67
CA TYR A 240 -0.17 -18.76 -3.39
C TYR A 240 -1.38 -19.67 -3.22
N LYS A 241 -1.66 -20.10 -1.99
CA LYS A 241 -2.86 -20.88 -1.67
C LYS A 241 -4.10 -20.01 -1.53
N LYS A 242 -3.92 -18.71 -1.24
CA LYS A 242 -4.97 -17.72 -1.06
C LYS A 242 -4.61 -16.41 -1.72
N VAL A 243 -5.58 -15.84 -2.44
CA VAL A 243 -5.48 -14.49 -3.02
C VAL A 243 -6.47 -13.58 -2.32
N ILE A 244 -6.03 -12.43 -1.84
CA ILE A 244 -6.86 -11.39 -1.22
C ILE A 244 -6.94 -10.22 -2.20
N VAL A 245 -8.15 -9.93 -2.67
CA VAL A 245 -8.44 -8.84 -3.60
C VAL A 245 -8.97 -7.66 -2.80
N LEU A 246 -8.36 -6.48 -2.98
CA LEU A 246 -8.81 -5.24 -2.37
C LEU A 246 -9.80 -4.54 -3.31
N HIS A 247 -9.86 -3.21 -3.31
CA HIS A 247 -10.71 -2.44 -4.23
C HIS A 247 -10.09 -2.38 -5.64
N ASN A 248 -9.80 -3.54 -6.23
CA ASN A 248 -9.34 -3.70 -7.61
C ASN A 248 -10.54 -3.54 -8.55
N GLU A 249 -11.12 -2.36 -8.59
CA GLU A 249 -12.32 -2.03 -9.38
C GLU A 249 -12.02 -2.03 -10.88
N TYR A 250 -10.93 -1.38 -11.26
CA TYR A 250 -10.44 -1.31 -12.64
C TYR A 250 -9.32 -2.33 -12.83
N VAL A 251 -9.55 -3.33 -13.69
CA VAL A 251 -8.61 -4.42 -13.96
C VAL A 251 -8.58 -4.77 -15.46
N THR A 252 -7.51 -5.42 -15.90
CA THR A 252 -7.44 -5.97 -17.27
C THR A 252 -8.19 -7.30 -17.37
N GLN A 253 -8.40 -7.78 -18.61
CA GLN A 253 -8.94 -9.12 -18.83
C GLN A 253 -8.05 -10.20 -18.24
N LYS A 254 -6.72 -10.05 -18.33
CA LYS A 254 -5.77 -11.03 -17.82
C LYS A 254 -5.89 -11.18 -16.30
N GLU A 255 -6.00 -10.06 -15.60
CA GLU A 255 -6.22 -10.06 -14.15
C GLU A 255 -7.56 -10.69 -13.78
N PHE A 256 -8.65 -10.31 -14.47
CA PHE A 256 -9.96 -10.88 -14.24
C PHE A 256 -9.94 -12.41 -14.37
N ASP A 257 -9.36 -12.91 -15.45
CA ASP A 257 -9.26 -14.35 -15.72
C ASP A 257 -8.40 -15.04 -14.64
N ALA A 258 -7.25 -14.46 -14.28
CA ALA A 258 -6.35 -15.02 -13.27
C ALA A 258 -7.01 -15.12 -11.88
N ILE A 259 -7.64 -14.02 -11.46
CA ILE A 259 -8.30 -13.91 -10.15
C ILE A 259 -9.50 -14.86 -10.10
N THR A 260 -10.36 -14.85 -11.11
CA THR A 260 -11.58 -15.69 -11.09
C THR A 260 -11.31 -17.18 -11.32
N LYS A 261 -10.17 -17.54 -11.93
CA LYS A 261 -9.69 -18.92 -12.06
C LYS A 261 -9.06 -19.47 -10.78
N HIS A 262 -8.44 -18.60 -9.96
CA HIS A 262 -7.81 -19.02 -8.71
C HIS A 262 -8.86 -19.65 -7.76
N PRO A 263 -8.64 -20.86 -7.20
CA PRO A 263 -9.68 -21.62 -6.50
C PRO A 263 -10.07 -21.03 -5.14
N HIS A 264 -9.24 -20.15 -4.59
CA HIS A 264 -9.38 -19.67 -3.22
C HIS A 264 -9.09 -18.18 -3.11
N VAL A 265 -10.14 -17.38 -3.32
CA VAL A 265 -10.07 -15.91 -3.36
C VAL A 265 -10.91 -15.29 -2.26
N LEU A 266 -10.34 -14.30 -1.56
CA LEU A 266 -11.04 -13.45 -0.63
C LEU A 266 -11.21 -12.06 -1.26
N TYR A 267 -12.42 -11.75 -1.70
CA TYR A 267 -12.78 -10.42 -2.18
C TYR A 267 -13.09 -9.56 -0.95
N LEU A 268 -12.05 -8.90 -0.44
CA LEU A 268 -12.11 -8.16 0.83
C LEU A 268 -12.82 -6.81 0.68
N HIS A 269 -12.82 -6.25 -0.53
CA HIS A 269 -13.61 -5.06 -0.85
C HIS A 269 -14.71 -5.39 -1.85
N PRO A 270 -15.90 -4.81 -1.70
CA PRO A 270 -16.91 -4.84 -2.75
C PRO A 270 -16.47 -3.99 -3.95
N ASN A 271 -17.19 -4.08 -5.07
CA ASN A 271 -16.88 -3.35 -6.30
C ASN A 271 -15.52 -3.72 -6.94
N ALA A 272 -14.89 -4.81 -6.50
CA ALA A 272 -13.74 -5.38 -7.21
C ALA A 272 -14.19 -6.02 -8.54
N LEU A 273 -13.30 -6.01 -9.54
CA LEU A 273 -13.54 -6.56 -10.88
C LEU A 273 -14.73 -5.93 -11.60
N TYR A 274 -14.96 -4.64 -11.39
CA TYR A 274 -16.15 -3.96 -11.88
C TYR A 274 -15.98 -3.40 -13.29
N ALA A 275 -14.81 -2.86 -13.62
CA ALA A 275 -14.55 -2.20 -14.89
C ALA A 275 -13.31 -2.75 -15.59
N LYS A 276 -13.42 -2.93 -16.90
CA LYS A 276 -12.37 -3.45 -17.77
C LYS A 276 -11.55 -2.30 -18.33
N ILE A 277 -10.24 -2.40 -18.18
CA ILE A 277 -9.27 -1.45 -18.75
C ILE A 277 -8.30 -2.14 -19.71
N SER A 278 -7.63 -1.34 -20.54
CA SER A 278 -6.38 -1.69 -21.21
C SER A 278 -5.22 -0.93 -20.59
N VAL A 279 -3.99 -1.46 -20.73
CA VAL A 279 -2.78 -0.88 -20.17
C VAL A 279 -1.73 -0.75 -21.27
N ASN A 280 -1.06 0.40 -21.34
CA ASN A 280 0.10 0.64 -22.17
C ASN A 280 1.32 0.94 -21.28
N TYR A 281 2.23 -0.03 -21.17
CA TYR A 281 3.45 0.10 -20.35
C TYR A 281 4.56 0.94 -20.98
N GLN A 282 4.51 1.24 -22.29
CA GLN A 282 5.46 2.18 -22.90
C GLN A 282 5.16 3.61 -22.46
N ASN A 283 3.88 3.91 -22.27
CA ASN A 283 3.39 5.25 -21.93
C ASN A 283 2.98 5.35 -20.45
N ASP A 284 3.14 4.24 -19.70
CA ASP A 284 2.61 4.06 -18.34
C ASP A 284 1.16 4.58 -18.23
N SER A 285 0.27 4.16 -19.12
CA SER A 285 -1.13 4.64 -19.16
C SER A 285 -2.16 3.52 -19.10
N ILE A 286 -3.34 3.82 -18.58
CA ILE A 286 -4.52 2.95 -18.60
C ILE A 286 -5.68 3.63 -19.33
N SER A 287 -6.51 2.85 -20.01
CA SER A 287 -7.70 3.33 -20.71
C SER A 287 -8.93 2.50 -20.36
N LEU A 288 -10.07 3.14 -20.10
CA LEU A 288 -11.33 2.44 -19.88
C LEU A 288 -11.81 1.78 -21.18
N ILE A 289 -12.17 0.51 -21.09
CA ILE A 289 -12.75 -0.26 -22.20
C ILE A 289 -14.23 -0.50 -21.96
N ARG A 290 -14.63 -0.85 -20.73
CA ARG A 290 -16.00 -1.28 -20.44
C ARG A 290 -16.35 -1.18 -18.94
N GLY A 291 -17.59 -0.84 -18.62
CA GLY A 291 -18.12 -0.72 -17.25
C GLY A 291 -18.57 0.72 -16.94
N HIS A 292 -19.27 0.93 -15.82
CA HIS A 292 -19.77 2.26 -15.41
C HIS A 292 -20.55 2.97 -16.53
N HIS A 293 -21.51 2.31 -17.15
CA HIS A 293 -22.32 2.87 -18.25
C HIS A 293 -21.48 3.24 -19.50
N TYR A 294 -20.34 2.58 -19.71
CA TYR A 294 -19.46 2.77 -20.87
C TYR A 294 -19.16 1.42 -21.59
N PRO A 295 -19.14 1.38 -22.94
CA PRO A 295 -19.44 2.49 -23.86
C PRO A 295 -20.93 2.81 -24.01
N THR A 296 -21.81 1.95 -23.50
CA THR A 296 -23.27 2.16 -23.52
C THR A 296 -23.83 2.11 -22.10
N LYS A 297 -24.99 2.75 -21.90
CA LYS A 297 -25.58 2.95 -20.58
C LYS A 297 -26.01 1.65 -19.90
N GLU A 298 -26.21 0.58 -20.65
CA GLU A 298 -26.67 -0.71 -20.14
C GLU A 298 -25.53 -1.50 -19.49
N ILE A 299 -24.28 -1.12 -19.77
CA ILE A 299 -23.10 -1.83 -19.30
C ILE A 299 -22.70 -1.30 -17.92
N LEU A 300 -23.21 -1.95 -16.88
CA LEU A 300 -22.81 -1.66 -15.50
C LEU A 300 -21.44 -2.27 -15.20
N ASN A 301 -21.32 -3.59 -15.27
CA ASN A 301 -20.08 -4.33 -15.07
C ASN A 301 -19.35 -4.59 -16.39
N GLY A 302 -18.05 -4.33 -16.44
CA GLY A 302 -17.20 -4.49 -17.62
C GLY A 302 -16.95 -5.93 -18.07
N PHE A 303 -17.25 -6.90 -17.20
CA PHE A 303 -16.99 -8.33 -17.41
C PHE A 303 -18.25 -9.19 -17.39
N ASP A 304 -19.44 -8.57 -17.25
CA ASP A 304 -20.71 -9.28 -17.05
C ASP A 304 -20.61 -10.28 -15.88
N TRP A 305 -19.84 -9.92 -14.84
CA TRP A 305 -19.54 -10.85 -13.76
C TRP A 305 -20.77 -11.07 -12.88
N LYS A 306 -21.31 -12.29 -12.89
CA LYS A 306 -22.53 -12.65 -12.15
C LYS A 306 -22.48 -12.46 -10.63
N PHE A 307 -21.28 -12.29 -10.07
CA PHE A 307 -21.07 -12.08 -8.63
C PHE A 307 -20.78 -10.60 -8.29
N ASP A 308 -21.10 -9.68 -9.20
CA ASP A 308 -21.01 -8.24 -8.94
C ASP A 308 -21.69 -7.88 -7.61
N ASN A 309 -20.92 -7.26 -6.72
CA ASN A 309 -21.37 -6.77 -5.43
C ASN A 309 -21.13 -5.25 -5.23
N SER A 310 -20.98 -4.50 -6.32
CA SER A 310 -20.70 -3.05 -6.35
C SER A 310 -21.61 -2.25 -5.42
N LYS A 311 -22.91 -2.57 -5.38
CA LYS A 311 -23.90 -1.92 -4.49
C LYS A 311 -23.53 -1.97 -2.99
N LEU A 312 -22.66 -2.88 -2.58
CA LEU A 312 -22.23 -3.01 -1.19
C LEU A 312 -21.09 -2.05 -0.80
N GLU A 313 -20.49 -1.34 -1.76
CA GLU A 313 -19.42 -0.35 -1.49
C GLU A 313 -19.89 0.85 -0.66
N TYR A 314 -21.20 1.14 -0.69
CA TYR A 314 -21.79 2.27 0.01
C TYR A 314 -21.99 2.00 1.51
N ASP A 315 -21.92 0.75 1.98
CA ASP A 315 -21.84 0.47 3.41
C ASP A 315 -20.40 0.67 3.92
N LYS A 316 -20.11 1.93 4.29
CA LYS A 316 -18.82 2.34 4.85
C LYS A 316 -18.72 2.16 6.37
N THR A 317 -19.84 1.91 7.03
CA THR A 317 -19.86 1.61 8.48
C THR A 317 -19.41 0.19 8.72
N CYS A 318 -19.82 -0.72 7.82
CA CYS A 318 -19.43 -2.13 7.80
C CYS A 318 -19.73 -2.82 9.15
N ALA A 319 -20.73 -2.36 9.89
CA ALA A 319 -21.00 -2.78 11.27
C ALA A 319 -21.48 -4.25 11.37
N ASN A 320 -22.28 -4.69 10.39
CA ASN A 320 -22.87 -6.03 10.33
C ASN A 320 -22.29 -6.84 9.16
N TRP A 321 -20.97 -6.73 8.97
CA TRP A 321 -20.29 -7.40 7.88
C TRP A 321 -20.49 -8.90 7.91
N LYS A 322 -20.59 -9.51 6.73
CA LYS A 322 -20.64 -10.95 6.53
C LYS A 322 -19.84 -11.34 5.28
N PHE A 323 -19.37 -12.58 5.26
CA PHE A 323 -18.78 -13.17 4.06
C PHE A 323 -19.82 -14.01 3.32
N THR A 324 -20.06 -13.68 2.05
CA THR A 324 -20.88 -14.49 1.14
C THR A 324 -19.98 -15.41 0.34
N LYS A 325 -20.29 -16.72 0.32
CA LYS A 325 -19.54 -17.69 -0.47
C LYS A 325 -19.93 -17.61 -1.94
N ILE A 326 -18.95 -17.66 -2.82
CA ILE A 326 -19.09 -17.78 -4.28
C ILE A 326 -18.27 -18.96 -4.80
N LYS A 327 -18.28 -19.21 -6.12
CA LYS A 327 -17.69 -20.40 -6.73
C LYS A 327 -16.20 -20.60 -6.36
N ASN A 328 -15.41 -19.55 -6.41
CA ASN A 328 -13.95 -19.58 -6.21
C ASN A 328 -13.52 -18.84 -4.93
N GLY A 329 -14.47 -18.47 -4.06
CA GLY A 329 -14.15 -17.44 -3.07
C GLY A 329 -15.18 -17.12 -1.99
N LYS A 330 -14.83 -16.12 -1.18
CA LYS A 330 -15.73 -15.39 -0.27
C LYS A 330 -15.67 -13.90 -0.59
N MET A 331 -16.80 -13.20 -0.47
CA MET A 331 -16.91 -11.76 -0.69
C MET A 331 -17.40 -11.05 0.58
N LEU A 332 -16.70 -10.00 1.01
CA LEU A 332 -17.15 -9.16 2.11
C LEU A 332 -18.37 -8.32 1.67
N SER A 333 -19.32 -8.14 2.58
CA SER A 333 -20.58 -7.46 2.29
C SER A 333 -20.60 -5.94 2.51
N CYS A 334 -19.43 -5.30 2.67
CA CYS A 334 -19.30 -3.87 2.96
C CYS A 334 -17.86 -3.38 2.76
N TYR A 335 -17.65 -2.06 2.80
CA TYR A 335 -16.34 -1.43 2.56
C TYR A 335 -15.54 -1.28 3.87
N PRO A 336 -14.44 -2.04 4.07
CA PRO A 336 -13.88 -2.25 5.41
C PRO A 336 -12.89 -1.17 5.88
N GLN A 337 -12.68 -0.07 5.14
CA GLN A 337 -11.60 0.90 5.44
C GLN A 337 -11.67 1.49 6.86
N ASN A 338 -12.86 1.56 7.46
CA ASN A 338 -13.07 2.10 8.80
C ASN A 338 -12.98 1.07 9.94
N ILE A 339 -13.00 -0.23 9.62
CA ILE A 339 -13.01 -1.30 10.61
C ILE A 339 -11.79 -2.23 10.50
N ILE A 340 -11.08 -2.23 9.37
CA ILE A 340 -9.97 -3.15 9.11
C ILE A 340 -8.83 -3.01 10.13
N PHE A 341 -8.68 -1.84 10.73
CA PHE A 341 -7.66 -1.57 11.75
C PHE A 341 -8.18 -1.77 13.18
N SER A 342 -9.42 -2.19 13.43
CA SER A 342 -9.99 -2.27 14.78
C SER A 342 -10.78 -3.55 15.06
N ASP A 343 -11.41 -4.13 14.03
CA ASP A 343 -12.21 -5.34 14.17
C ASP A 343 -11.34 -6.60 14.15
N TYR A 344 -11.12 -7.16 15.34
CA TYR A 344 -10.39 -8.41 15.53
C TYR A 344 -11.04 -9.60 14.81
N ARG A 345 -12.37 -9.69 14.81
CA ARG A 345 -13.11 -10.81 14.20
C ARG A 345 -12.91 -10.80 12.69
N LEU A 346 -12.94 -9.63 12.07
CA LEU A 346 -12.70 -9.49 10.64
C LEU A 346 -11.28 -9.93 10.28
N LEU A 347 -10.27 -9.43 11.02
CA LEU A 347 -8.86 -9.79 10.79
C LEU A 347 -8.60 -11.29 11.01
N LYS A 348 -9.29 -11.89 11.98
CA LYS A 348 -9.23 -13.33 12.21
C LYS A 348 -9.85 -14.13 11.07
N GLU A 349 -11.04 -13.76 10.58
CA GLU A 349 -11.65 -14.42 9.41
C GLU A 349 -10.78 -14.29 8.15
N ILE A 350 -10.11 -13.14 7.95
CA ILE A 350 -9.17 -12.96 6.84
C ILE A 350 -7.99 -13.93 6.96
N LYS A 351 -7.50 -14.21 8.18
CA LYS A 351 -6.42 -15.16 8.40
C LYS A 351 -6.88 -16.61 8.19
N ASP A 352 -8.00 -16.97 8.80
CA ASP A 352 -8.48 -18.35 8.93
C ASP A 352 -9.08 -18.91 7.64
N TYR A 353 -9.67 -18.06 6.80
CA TYR A 353 -10.00 -18.41 5.42
C TYR A 353 -8.70 -18.62 4.66
#